data_AF-A0A535BQS0-F1
#
_entry.id   AF-A0A535BQS0-F1
#
_cell.length_a   1.000
_cell.length_b   1.000
_cell.length_c   1.000
_cell.angle_alpha   90.00
_cell.angle_beta   90.00
_cell.angle_gamma   90.00
#
_symmetry.space_group_name_H-M   'P 1'
#
loop_
_entity.id
_entity.type
_entity.pdbx_description
1 polymer ?
#
loop_
_entity_poly.entity_id
_entity_poly.type
_entity_poly.pdbx_seq_one_letter_code
_entity_poly.pdbx_strand_id
1 'polypeptide(L)'
;MTAEEIRTRGESRLADVRDRLARLEADAPKDSDALLRDVDELQLAMTNVTSQLGVLVNVHPDLAAREACEKIQLEATKLNVRIAQSRPIYDALSAIDQGKLDPHARRAVELTLMDMKRAGIALDETKRKHAQELRERITQLSQTYSRNLRDDVRTVELPLSALEGTPADYRGAHPAGADGMVKVTTDPPDMAPLMAYSKDAAARLALSKAYFDRARGNIEVFDQLRHARHELAQALGYPSFAAYNLEDKMMGSPENLDRFLDDVRAAAKAPAERQYAALLDIARREDPSTQRIGAWDTQYYVARAKDERFHFDPREVRPYLEYNSVRQAILDLAAQLFDLTFTPYEPEETWHEDAEHFSVTLNGKPAGFITLDMHPRPGKNKWATSFGYTLGLKDRQLPHNVLVCNFPDPKASKGPALMEHQQVVTLFH
;
A
#
# COMPACT_ATOMS: atom_id res chain seq x y z
N MET A 1 -10.95 -16.66 -15.12
CA MET A 1 -11.09 -15.79 -16.30
C MET A 1 -9.85 -15.93 -17.18
N THR A 2 -10.00 -15.95 -18.50
CA THR A 2 -8.87 -15.96 -19.44
C THR A 2 -8.43 -14.54 -19.81
N ALA A 3 -7.22 -14.39 -20.37
CA ALA A 3 -6.73 -13.10 -20.86
C ALA A 3 -7.68 -12.45 -21.90
N GLU A 4 -8.30 -13.28 -22.75
CA GLU A 4 -9.21 -12.82 -23.81
C GLU A 4 -10.55 -12.32 -23.25
N GLU A 5 -11.09 -13.00 -22.24
CA GLU A 5 -12.29 -12.54 -21.52
C GLU A 5 -12.04 -11.21 -20.82
N ILE A 6 -10.90 -11.06 -20.15
CA ILE A 6 -10.49 -9.81 -19.50
C ILE A 6 -10.39 -8.68 -20.53
N ARG A 7 -9.73 -8.94 -21.66
CA ARG A 7 -9.57 -7.96 -22.75
C ARG A 7 -10.93 -7.51 -23.30
N THR A 8 -11.77 -8.48 -23.66
CA THR A 8 -13.10 -8.21 -24.25
C THR A 8 -13.99 -7.43 -23.28
N ARG A 9 -14.06 -7.87 -22.02
CA ARG A 9 -14.85 -7.19 -20.96
C ARG A 9 -14.31 -5.78 -20.69
N GLY A 10 -12.99 -5.62 -20.62
CA GLY A 10 -12.33 -4.33 -20.40
C GLY A 10 -12.57 -3.34 -21.55
N GLU A 11 -12.40 -3.77 -22.80
CA GLU A 11 -12.63 -2.96 -24.00
C GLU A 11 -14.10 -2.52 -24.10
N SER A 12 -15.04 -3.45 -23.85
CA SER A 12 -16.48 -3.15 -23.86
C SER A 12 -16.87 -2.13 -22.80
N ARG A 13 -16.38 -2.27 -21.56
CA ARG A 13 -16.67 -1.30 -20.49
C ARG A 13 -16.03 0.07 -20.76
N LEU A 14 -14.82 0.11 -21.33
CA LEU A 14 -14.21 1.37 -21.75
C LEU A 14 -15.00 2.05 -22.87
N ALA A 15 -15.60 1.29 -23.79
CA ALA A 15 -16.49 1.84 -24.81
C ALA A 15 -17.74 2.49 -24.18
N ASP A 16 -18.39 1.82 -23.21
CA ASP A 16 -19.53 2.41 -22.48
C ASP A 16 -19.15 3.72 -21.77
N VAL A 17 -17.97 3.78 -21.14
CA VAL A 17 -17.47 5.01 -20.50
C VAL A 17 -17.27 6.13 -21.53
N ARG A 18 -16.70 5.83 -22.71
CA ARG A 18 -16.53 6.82 -23.80
C ARG A 18 -17.88 7.33 -24.31
N ASP A 19 -18.85 6.45 -24.46
CA ASP A 19 -20.19 6.81 -24.93
C ASP A 19 -20.93 7.69 -23.91
N ARG A 20 -20.81 7.38 -22.61
CA ARG A 20 -21.35 8.21 -21.53
C ARG A 20 -20.72 9.60 -21.51
N LEU A 21 -19.39 9.67 -21.61
CA LEU A 21 -18.66 10.93 -21.68
C LEU A 21 -19.12 11.75 -22.90
N ALA A 22 -19.17 11.15 -24.08
CA ALA A 22 -19.59 11.84 -25.31
C ALA A 22 -21.01 12.39 -25.21
N ARG A 23 -21.95 11.65 -24.62
CA ARG A 23 -23.32 12.12 -24.38
C ARG A 23 -23.36 13.32 -23.45
N LEU A 24 -22.66 13.24 -22.31
CA LEU A 24 -22.57 14.33 -21.33
C LEU A 24 -21.90 15.59 -21.91
N GLU A 25 -20.90 15.42 -22.78
CA GLU A 25 -20.24 16.55 -23.43
C GLU A 25 -21.10 17.22 -24.50
N ALA A 26 -21.96 16.45 -25.17
CA ALA A 26 -22.82 16.96 -26.22
C ALA A 26 -24.07 17.68 -25.67
N ASP A 27 -24.70 17.13 -24.63
CA ASP A 27 -25.97 17.63 -24.08
C ASP A 27 -26.05 17.36 -22.56
N ALA A 28 -25.23 18.09 -21.78
CA ALA A 28 -25.28 18.01 -20.33
C ALA A 28 -26.66 18.46 -19.81
N PRO A 29 -27.32 17.68 -18.93
CA PRO A 29 -28.60 18.07 -18.37
C PRO A 29 -28.56 19.44 -17.67
N LYS A 30 -29.60 20.25 -17.88
CA LYS A 30 -29.76 21.53 -17.17
C LYS A 30 -30.29 21.36 -15.74
N ASP A 31 -31.00 20.27 -15.50
CA ASP A 31 -31.47 19.89 -14.17
C ASP A 31 -30.30 19.33 -13.36
N SER A 32 -30.11 19.85 -12.15
CA SER A 32 -28.94 19.50 -11.32
C SER A 32 -28.97 18.03 -10.88
N ASP A 33 -30.12 17.47 -10.53
CA ASP A 33 -30.22 16.07 -10.11
C ASP A 33 -29.95 15.12 -11.28
N ALA A 34 -30.40 15.47 -12.48
CA ALA A 34 -30.08 14.74 -13.70
C ALA A 34 -28.60 14.78 -14.04
N LEU A 35 -27.98 15.96 -13.99
CA LEU A 35 -26.56 16.12 -14.25
C LEU A 35 -25.70 15.32 -13.26
N LEU A 36 -26.00 15.42 -11.96
CA LEU A 36 -25.26 14.70 -10.92
C LEU A 36 -25.38 13.19 -11.07
N ARG A 37 -26.58 12.69 -11.40
CA ARG A 37 -26.79 11.28 -11.68
C ARG A 37 -25.95 10.81 -12.86
N ASP A 38 -25.96 11.53 -13.97
CA ASP A 38 -25.23 11.12 -15.16
C ASP A 38 -23.70 11.17 -14.95
N VAL A 39 -23.21 12.15 -14.17
CA VAL A 39 -21.80 12.21 -13.75
C VAL A 39 -21.44 11.06 -12.82
N ASP A 40 -22.29 10.73 -11.84
CA ASP A 40 -22.12 9.57 -10.94
C ASP A 40 -22.08 8.25 -11.74
N GLU A 41 -22.98 8.07 -12.70
CA GLU A 41 -22.98 6.90 -13.58
C GLU A 41 -21.69 6.79 -14.42
N LEU A 42 -21.19 7.91 -14.93
CA LEU A 42 -19.92 7.95 -15.67
C LEU A 42 -18.74 7.54 -14.76
N GLN A 43 -18.70 8.09 -13.54
CA GLN A 43 -17.66 7.78 -12.55
C GLN A 43 -17.74 6.32 -12.07
N LEU A 44 -18.94 5.80 -11.85
CA LEU A 44 -19.17 4.40 -11.49
C LEU A 44 -18.74 3.46 -12.61
N ALA A 45 -19.10 3.76 -13.86
CA ALA A 45 -18.68 2.96 -15.00
C ALA A 45 -17.15 2.90 -15.11
N MET A 46 -16.46 4.04 -14.92
CA MET A 46 -15.00 4.09 -14.88
C MET A 46 -14.41 3.32 -13.69
N THR A 47 -15.01 3.44 -12.51
CA THR A 47 -14.58 2.71 -11.30
C THR A 47 -14.69 1.20 -11.52
N ASN A 48 -15.80 0.74 -12.09
CA ASN A 48 -16.03 -0.69 -12.39
C ASN A 48 -15.07 -1.25 -13.45
N VAL A 49 -14.50 -0.42 -14.34
CA VAL A 49 -13.38 -0.83 -15.20
C VAL A 49 -12.14 -1.09 -14.35
N THR A 50 -11.76 -0.11 -13.52
CA THR A 50 -10.45 -0.10 -12.87
C THR A 50 -10.36 -1.02 -11.64
N SER A 51 -11.42 -1.16 -10.84
CA SER A 51 -11.43 -1.95 -9.60
C SER A 51 -11.05 -3.42 -9.83
N GLN A 52 -11.77 -4.12 -10.73
CA GLN A 52 -11.53 -5.55 -10.98
C GLN A 52 -10.15 -5.80 -11.61
N LEU A 53 -9.76 -4.97 -12.57
CA LEU A 53 -8.44 -5.06 -13.20
C LEU A 53 -7.32 -4.79 -12.19
N GLY A 54 -7.54 -3.85 -11.27
CA GLY A 54 -6.63 -3.54 -10.16
C GLY A 54 -6.34 -4.75 -9.27
N VAL A 55 -7.33 -5.62 -9.07
CA VAL A 55 -7.11 -6.90 -8.38
C VAL A 55 -6.37 -7.87 -9.29
N LEU A 56 -6.89 -8.14 -10.48
CA LEU A 56 -6.38 -9.20 -11.37
C LEU A 56 -4.91 -8.99 -11.77
N VAL A 57 -4.48 -7.76 -12.03
CA VAL A 57 -3.07 -7.46 -12.33
C VAL A 57 -2.12 -7.87 -11.19
N ASN A 58 -2.63 -7.85 -9.94
CA ASN A 58 -1.85 -8.17 -8.73
C ASN A 58 -1.91 -9.64 -8.33
N VAL A 59 -2.91 -10.40 -8.78
CA VAL A 59 -3.16 -11.76 -8.24
C VAL A 59 -3.27 -12.85 -9.30
N HIS A 60 -3.53 -12.52 -10.57
CA HIS A 60 -3.80 -13.54 -11.57
C HIS A 60 -2.51 -14.35 -11.87
N PRO A 61 -2.56 -15.70 -11.84
CA PRO A 61 -1.37 -16.53 -12.03
C PRO A 61 -0.81 -16.45 -13.45
N ASP A 62 -1.69 -16.34 -14.46
CA ASP A 62 -1.29 -16.16 -15.86
C ASP A 62 -0.74 -14.75 -16.13
N LEU A 63 0.47 -14.68 -16.71
CA LEU A 63 1.10 -13.44 -17.15
C LEU A 63 0.28 -12.74 -18.25
N ALA A 64 -0.27 -13.48 -19.21
CA ALA A 64 -1.00 -12.88 -20.33
C ALA A 64 -2.26 -12.14 -19.85
N ALA A 65 -2.94 -12.70 -18.83
CA ALA A 65 -4.07 -12.05 -18.17
C ALA A 65 -3.66 -10.77 -17.43
N ARG A 66 -2.51 -10.76 -16.75
CA ARG A 66 -1.97 -9.55 -16.08
C ARG A 66 -1.60 -8.47 -17.10
N GLU A 67 -0.92 -8.84 -18.18
CA GLU A 67 -0.59 -7.90 -19.27
C GLU A 67 -1.84 -7.35 -19.96
N ALA A 68 -2.89 -8.16 -20.12
CA ALA A 68 -4.18 -7.67 -20.60
C ALA A 68 -4.78 -6.62 -19.65
N CYS A 69 -4.72 -6.85 -18.33
CA CYS A 69 -5.15 -5.87 -17.34
C CYS A 69 -4.36 -4.56 -17.45
N GLU A 70 -3.03 -4.62 -17.54
CA GLU A 70 -2.15 -3.45 -17.65
C GLU A 70 -2.48 -2.59 -18.89
N LYS A 71 -2.72 -3.23 -20.04
CA LYS A 71 -3.10 -2.54 -21.28
C LYS A 71 -4.42 -1.78 -21.12
N ILE A 72 -5.44 -2.40 -20.53
CA ILE A 72 -6.73 -1.75 -20.30
C ILE A 72 -6.62 -0.65 -19.24
N GLN A 73 -5.83 -0.84 -18.18
CA GLN A 73 -5.57 0.19 -17.16
C GLN A 73 -4.89 1.43 -17.74
N LEU A 74 -3.98 1.26 -18.71
CA LEU A 74 -3.36 2.39 -19.39
C LEU A 74 -4.40 3.24 -20.14
N GLU A 75 -5.31 2.59 -20.87
CA GLU A 75 -6.39 3.28 -21.59
C GLU A 75 -7.41 3.90 -20.63
N ALA A 76 -7.75 3.21 -19.54
CA ALA A 76 -8.61 3.75 -18.48
C ALA A 76 -7.99 5.00 -17.84
N THR A 77 -6.67 4.99 -17.58
CA THR A 77 -5.95 6.15 -17.03
C THR A 77 -6.04 7.37 -17.95
N LYS A 78 -5.81 7.19 -19.26
CA LYS A 78 -5.95 8.26 -20.26
C LYS A 78 -7.38 8.80 -20.30
N LEU A 79 -8.36 7.91 -20.31
CA LEU A 79 -9.77 8.29 -20.35
C LEU A 79 -10.20 9.02 -19.07
N ASN A 80 -9.70 8.60 -17.90
CA ASN A 80 -10.01 9.26 -16.62
C ASN A 80 -9.46 10.70 -16.59
N VAL A 81 -8.25 10.93 -17.12
CA VAL A 81 -7.72 12.28 -17.32
C VAL A 81 -8.60 13.10 -18.26
N ARG A 82 -9.07 12.50 -19.36
CA ARG A 82 -9.97 13.18 -20.32
C ARG A 82 -11.32 13.57 -19.71
N ILE A 83 -11.88 12.72 -18.84
CA ILE A 83 -13.09 13.02 -18.05
C ILE A 83 -12.82 14.21 -17.12
N ALA A 84 -11.75 14.15 -16.32
CA ALA A 84 -11.39 15.21 -15.38
C ALA A 84 -11.04 16.54 -16.08
N GLN A 85 -10.68 16.49 -17.37
CA GLN A 85 -10.40 17.66 -18.20
C GLN A 85 -11.56 18.07 -19.13
N SER A 86 -12.76 17.49 -18.94
CA SER A 86 -13.93 17.86 -19.74
C SER A 86 -14.46 19.24 -19.37
N ARG A 87 -14.29 20.20 -20.27
CA ARG A 87 -14.79 21.58 -20.06
C ARG A 87 -16.32 21.67 -19.99
N PRO A 88 -17.10 20.98 -20.86
CA PRO A 88 -18.56 20.98 -20.75
C PRO A 88 -19.05 20.51 -19.38
N ILE A 89 -18.49 19.40 -18.85
CA ILE A 89 -18.86 18.86 -17.54
C ILE A 89 -18.47 19.84 -16.43
N TYR A 90 -17.27 20.41 -16.48
CA TYR A 90 -16.81 21.38 -15.50
C TYR A 90 -17.71 22.62 -15.42
N ASP A 91 -18.04 23.20 -16.57
CA ASP A 91 -18.89 24.40 -16.64
C ASP A 91 -20.31 24.09 -16.16
N ALA A 92 -20.86 22.92 -16.52
CA ALA A 92 -22.18 22.48 -16.07
C ALA A 92 -22.23 22.28 -14.55
N LEU A 93 -21.25 21.59 -13.96
CA LEU A 93 -21.14 21.40 -12.50
C LEU A 93 -20.92 22.73 -11.77
N SER A 94 -20.10 23.62 -12.33
CA SER A 94 -19.81 24.94 -11.75
C SER A 94 -21.02 25.87 -11.76
N ALA A 95 -21.98 25.66 -12.67
CA ALA A 95 -23.21 26.44 -12.77
C ALA A 95 -24.30 26.01 -11.77
N ILE A 96 -24.11 24.88 -11.07
CA ILE A 96 -25.08 24.40 -10.07
C ILE A 96 -25.11 25.36 -8.87
N ASP A 97 -26.32 25.76 -8.47
CA ASP A 97 -26.57 26.46 -7.22
C ASP A 97 -26.43 25.49 -6.03
N GLN A 98 -25.21 25.38 -5.51
CA GLN A 98 -24.86 24.46 -4.42
C GLN A 98 -25.62 24.72 -3.12
N GLY A 99 -26.24 25.89 -2.96
CA GLY A 99 -27.09 26.22 -1.80
C GLY A 99 -28.40 25.44 -1.76
N LYS A 100 -28.80 24.83 -2.88
CA LYS A 100 -30.04 24.03 -3.02
C LYS A 100 -29.82 22.52 -2.98
N LEU A 101 -28.56 22.08 -2.98
CA LEU A 101 -28.21 20.67 -2.91
C LEU A 101 -28.27 20.18 -1.46
N ASP A 102 -28.58 18.89 -1.28
CA ASP A 102 -28.37 18.24 -0.01
C ASP A 102 -26.85 18.14 0.31
N PRO A 103 -26.47 17.90 1.58
CA PRO A 103 -25.06 17.89 1.97
C PRO A 103 -24.18 16.89 1.21
N HIS A 104 -24.71 15.73 0.82
CA HIS A 104 -23.95 14.71 0.09
C HIS A 104 -23.75 15.11 -1.37
N ALA A 105 -24.80 15.57 -2.05
CA ALA A 105 -24.71 16.07 -3.41
C ALA A 105 -23.75 17.27 -3.51
N ARG A 106 -23.85 18.22 -2.58
CA ARG A 106 -22.92 19.36 -2.52
C ARG A 106 -21.48 18.88 -2.37
N ARG A 107 -21.22 17.94 -1.45
CA ARG A 107 -19.89 17.40 -1.23
C ARG A 107 -19.34 16.69 -2.48
N ALA A 108 -20.17 15.94 -3.20
CA ALA A 108 -19.80 15.28 -4.44
C ALA A 108 -19.39 16.30 -5.53
N VAL A 109 -20.13 17.41 -5.66
CA VAL A 109 -19.79 18.52 -6.57
C VAL A 109 -18.45 19.15 -6.19
N GLU A 110 -18.28 19.51 -4.92
CA GLU A 110 -17.03 20.12 -4.42
C GLU A 110 -15.80 19.24 -4.72
N LEU A 111 -15.89 17.94 -4.41
CA LEU A 111 -14.82 16.99 -4.66
C LEU A 111 -14.55 16.80 -6.14
N THR A 112 -15.59 16.68 -6.96
CA THR A 112 -15.44 16.52 -8.42
C THR A 112 -14.77 17.76 -9.03
N LEU A 113 -15.24 18.96 -8.68
CA LEU A 113 -14.63 20.21 -9.17
C LEU A 113 -13.18 20.36 -8.70
N MET A 114 -12.87 19.94 -7.46
CA MET A 114 -11.49 19.92 -6.95
C MET A 114 -10.61 18.97 -7.78
N ASP A 115 -11.06 17.74 -8.03
CA ASP A 115 -10.32 16.77 -8.86
C ASP A 115 -10.09 17.27 -10.28
N MET A 116 -11.07 17.94 -10.89
CA MET A 116 -10.92 18.55 -12.22
C MET A 116 -9.89 19.69 -12.22
N LYS A 117 -9.88 20.54 -11.17
CA LYS A 117 -8.84 21.58 -10.97
C LYS A 117 -7.46 20.96 -10.84
N ARG A 118 -7.32 19.90 -10.04
CA ARG A 118 -6.08 19.14 -9.84
C ARG A 118 -5.61 18.44 -11.12
N ALA A 119 -6.54 18.02 -11.97
CA ALA A 119 -6.25 17.50 -13.30
C ALA A 119 -5.81 18.59 -14.30
N GLY A 120 -5.95 19.87 -13.96
CA GLY A 120 -5.52 21.01 -14.77
C GLY A 120 -6.57 21.50 -15.75
N ILE A 121 -7.87 21.40 -15.43
CA ILE A 121 -8.96 21.91 -16.29
C ILE A 121 -8.82 23.40 -16.64
N ALA A 122 -8.24 24.19 -15.73
CA ALA A 122 -8.01 25.62 -15.93
C ALA A 122 -6.79 25.93 -16.81
N LEU A 123 -5.97 24.94 -17.16
CA LEU A 123 -4.78 25.13 -17.98
C LEU A 123 -5.15 25.26 -19.46
N ASP A 124 -4.45 26.16 -20.15
CA ASP A 124 -4.39 26.18 -21.61
C ASP A 124 -3.67 24.92 -22.14
N GLU A 125 -3.78 24.67 -23.44
CA GLU A 125 -3.25 23.45 -24.07
C GLU A 125 -1.73 23.30 -23.88
N THR A 126 -0.99 24.39 -23.94
CA THR A 126 0.47 24.39 -23.75
C THR A 126 0.84 24.00 -22.32
N LYS A 127 0.21 24.63 -21.32
CA LYS A 127 0.42 24.31 -19.90
C LYS A 127 -0.06 22.90 -19.55
N ARG A 128 -1.15 22.44 -20.15
CA ARG A 128 -1.69 21.09 -19.96
C ARG A 128 -0.71 20.04 -20.48
N LYS A 129 -0.16 20.23 -21.68
CA LYS A 129 0.87 19.35 -22.24
C LYS A 129 2.11 19.31 -21.35
N HIS A 130 2.57 20.47 -20.89
CA HIS A 130 3.71 20.55 -19.98
C HIS A 130 3.45 19.84 -18.64
N ALA A 131 2.28 20.03 -18.03
CA ALA A 131 1.88 19.32 -16.82
C ALA A 131 1.82 17.79 -17.03
N GLN A 132 1.42 17.33 -18.21
CA GLN A 132 1.42 15.92 -18.58
C GLN A 132 2.86 15.37 -18.69
N GLU A 133 3.75 16.07 -19.39
CA GLU A 133 5.17 15.72 -19.50
C GLU A 133 5.84 15.63 -18.11
N LEU A 134 5.50 16.55 -17.20
CA LEU A 134 5.97 16.51 -15.81
C LEU A 134 5.46 15.29 -15.04
N ARG A 135 4.18 14.93 -15.18
CA ARG A 135 3.62 13.73 -14.54
C ARG A 135 4.29 12.45 -15.05
N GLU A 136 4.54 12.36 -16.35
CA GLU A 136 5.26 11.25 -16.95
C GLU A 136 6.70 11.16 -16.42
N ARG A 137 7.41 12.30 -16.36
CA ARG A 137 8.76 12.37 -15.80
C ARG A 137 8.78 11.98 -14.31
N ILE A 138 7.84 12.49 -13.51
CA ILE A 138 7.69 12.13 -12.09
C ILE A 138 7.48 10.62 -11.94
N THR A 139 6.65 10.02 -12.80
CA THR A 139 6.36 8.59 -12.80
C THR A 139 7.62 7.79 -13.12
N GLN A 140 8.33 8.14 -14.19
CA GLN A 140 9.58 7.49 -14.60
C GLN A 140 10.66 7.60 -13.51
N LEU A 141 10.85 8.79 -12.93
CA LEU A 141 11.81 9.02 -11.84
C LEU A 141 11.44 8.22 -10.59
N SER A 142 10.15 8.17 -10.22
CA SER A 142 9.69 7.39 -9.06
C SER A 142 9.92 5.90 -9.26
N GLN A 143 9.66 5.39 -10.47
CA GLN A 143 9.95 4.00 -10.82
C GLN A 143 11.46 3.72 -10.79
N THR A 144 12.29 4.57 -11.39
CA THR A 144 13.75 4.43 -11.36
C THR A 144 14.28 4.44 -9.92
N TYR A 145 13.81 5.38 -9.09
CA TYR A 145 14.18 5.44 -7.67
C TYR A 145 13.87 4.12 -6.95
N SER A 146 12.66 3.60 -7.17
CA SER A 146 12.21 2.34 -6.55
C SER A 146 12.97 1.12 -7.06
N ARG A 147 13.26 1.06 -8.37
CA ARG A 147 14.06 -0.03 -8.98
C ARG A 147 15.47 -0.04 -8.41
N ASN A 148 16.15 1.11 -8.39
CA ASN A 148 17.51 1.22 -7.86
C ASN A 148 17.62 0.73 -6.40
N LEU A 149 16.63 1.03 -5.54
CA LEU A 149 16.60 0.55 -4.15
C LEU A 149 16.36 -0.96 -4.03
N ARG A 150 15.47 -1.49 -4.87
CA ARG A 150 15.11 -2.91 -4.84
C ARG A 150 16.24 -3.78 -5.40
N ASP A 151 16.89 -3.31 -6.46
CA ASP A 151 17.88 -4.09 -7.20
C ASP A 151 19.28 -3.97 -6.58
N ASP A 152 19.55 -2.94 -5.74
CA ASP A 152 20.75 -2.88 -4.90
C ASP A 152 20.54 -3.72 -3.63
N VAL A 153 20.89 -5.01 -3.69
CA VAL A 153 21.06 -5.88 -2.52
C VAL A 153 22.54 -6.12 -2.33
N ARG A 154 23.07 -5.74 -1.17
CA ARG A 154 24.48 -5.89 -0.84
C ARG A 154 24.68 -7.06 0.08
N THR A 155 25.90 -7.57 0.09
CA THR A 155 26.32 -8.65 0.97
C THR A 155 27.53 -8.19 1.76
N VAL A 156 27.54 -8.46 3.05
CA VAL A 156 28.69 -8.28 3.93
C VAL A 156 29.22 -9.67 4.32
N GLU A 157 30.53 -9.85 4.20
CA GLU A 157 31.22 -11.03 4.70
C GLU A 157 31.64 -10.78 6.15
N LEU A 158 31.20 -11.65 7.05
CA LEU A 158 31.39 -11.53 8.49
C LEU A 158 32.00 -12.83 9.04
N PRO A 159 32.77 -12.81 10.14
CA PRO A 159 33.19 -14.05 10.78
C PRO A 159 31.98 -14.82 11.30
N LEU A 160 32.03 -16.16 11.34
CA LEU A 160 30.93 -16.98 11.88
C LEU A 160 30.51 -16.58 13.32
N SER A 161 31.45 -16.08 14.12
CA SER A 161 31.19 -15.55 15.47
C SER A 161 30.21 -14.36 15.47
N ALA A 162 30.10 -13.62 14.38
CA ALA A 162 29.15 -12.51 14.24
C ALA A 162 27.69 -12.98 14.31
N LEU A 163 27.41 -14.28 14.14
CA LEU A 163 26.06 -14.82 14.27
C LEU A 163 25.72 -15.24 15.71
N GLU A 164 26.60 -15.01 16.68
CA GLU A 164 26.32 -15.31 18.09
C GLU A 164 25.10 -14.50 18.58
N GLY A 165 24.14 -15.18 19.21
CA GLY A 165 22.90 -14.59 19.72
C GLY A 165 21.70 -14.70 18.75
N THR A 166 21.96 -14.88 17.45
CA THR A 166 20.88 -15.06 16.46
C THR A 166 20.11 -16.38 16.63
N PRO A 167 18.94 -16.57 16.00
CA PRO A 167 18.23 -17.85 16.01
C PRO A 167 19.03 -19.01 15.41
N ALA A 168 18.76 -20.24 15.87
CA ALA A 168 19.54 -21.43 15.46
C ALA A 168 19.32 -21.80 13.98
N ASP A 169 18.08 -21.67 13.50
CA ASP A 169 17.70 -21.78 12.11
C ASP A 169 18.40 -20.73 11.24
N TYR A 170 18.48 -19.48 11.71
CA TYR A 170 19.22 -18.42 11.02
C TYR A 170 20.71 -18.76 10.86
N ARG A 171 21.37 -19.28 11.92
CA ARG A 171 22.75 -19.78 11.81
C ARG A 171 22.87 -20.97 10.87
N GLY A 172 21.92 -21.89 10.90
CA GLY A 172 21.89 -23.06 10.00
C GLY A 172 21.74 -22.67 8.53
N ALA A 173 21.02 -21.58 8.24
CA ALA A 173 20.87 -21.04 6.89
C ALA A 173 22.10 -20.26 6.38
N HIS A 174 23.04 -19.91 7.27
CA HIS A 174 24.25 -19.16 6.96
C HIS A 174 25.52 -19.98 7.31
N PRO A 175 25.78 -21.09 6.61
CA PRO A 175 27.00 -21.86 6.83
C PRO A 175 28.24 -21.02 6.49
N ALA A 176 29.30 -21.19 7.28
CA ALA A 176 30.59 -20.58 6.98
C ALA A 176 31.19 -21.17 5.70
N GLY A 177 31.79 -20.31 4.88
CA GLY A 177 32.62 -20.70 3.75
C GLY A 177 33.93 -21.36 4.21
N ALA A 178 34.75 -21.78 3.24
CA ALA A 178 36.05 -22.41 3.52
C ALA A 178 37.04 -21.47 4.24
N ASP A 179 36.81 -20.15 4.17
CA ASP A 179 37.54 -19.08 4.84
C ASP A 179 37.01 -18.76 6.25
N GLY A 180 35.97 -19.47 6.72
CA GLY A 180 35.34 -19.24 8.01
C GLY A 180 34.37 -18.05 8.04
N MET A 181 34.07 -17.44 6.88
CA MET A 181 33.21 -16.27 6.76
C MET A 181 31.78 -16.67 6.39
N VAL A 182 30.81 -15.94 6.90
CA VAL A 182 29.39 -16.03 6.52
C VAL A 182 29.01 -14.82 5.69
N LYS A 183 28.08 -15.01 4.76
CA LYS A 183 27.54 -13.95 3.90
C LYS A 183 26.18 -13.55 4.42
N VAL A 184 26.01 -12.29 4.79
CA VAL A 184 24.72 -11.73 5.21
C VAL A 184 24.34 -10.60 4.26
N THR A 185 23.12 -10.65 3.74
CA THR A 185 22.62 -9.68 2.78
C THR A 185 21.88 -8.52 3.46
N THR A 186 21.73 -7.41 2.75
CA THR A 186 20.92 -6.26 3.16
C THR A 186 19.42 -6.44 2.90
N ASP A 187 18.99 -7.62 2.45
CA ASP A 187 17.57 -7.91 2.28
C ASP A 187 16.91 -7.96 3.68
N PRO A 188 15.80 -7.24 3.93
CA PRO A 188 15.20 -7.15 5.28
C PRO A 188 15.03 -8.48 6.03
N PRO A 189 14.60 -9.60 5.41
CA PRO A 189 14.46 -10.88 6.11
C PRO A 189 15.79 -11.45 6.61
N ASP A 190 16.89 -11.18 5.91
CA ASP A 190 18.22 -11.67 6.24
C ASP A 190 18.93 -10.74 7.23
N MET A 191 18.86 -9.43 7.03
CA MET A 191 19.51 -8.49 7.95
C MET A 191 18.84 -8.41 9.33
N ALA A 192 17.50 -8.54 9.41
CA ALA A 192 16.76 -8.22 10.63
C ALA A 192 17.15 -9.12 11.82
N PRO A 193 17.31 -10.46 11.67
CA PRO A 193 17.82 -11.30 12.76
C PRO A 193 19.21 -10.89 13.24
N LEU A 194 20.13 -10.52 12.33
CA LEU A 194 21.46 -10.06 12.71
C LEU A 194 21.38 -8.76 13.50
N MET A 195 20.63 -7.76 13.01
CA MET A 195 20.49 -6.45 13.66
C MET A 195 19.83 -6.51 15.04
N ALA A 196 18.92 -7.47 15.24
CA ALA A 196 18.19 -7.64 16.50
C ALA A 196 18.93 -8.50 17.53
N TYR A 197 19.72 -9.49 17.10
CA TYR A 197 20.18 -10.54 18.01
C TYR A 197 21.69 -10.81 17.98
N SER A 198 22.41 -10.37 16.94
CA SER A 198 23.87 -10.52 16.94
C SER A 198 24.46 -9.74 18.11
N LYS A 199 25.37 -10.37 18.86
CA LYS A 199 26.14 -9.68 19.92
C LYS A 199 27.32 -8.86 19.37
N ASP A 200 27.69 -9.04 18.10
CA ASP A 200 28.82 -8.36 17.47
C ASP A 200 28.42 -6.96 16.97
N ALA A 201 28.81 -5.92 17.70
CA ALA A 201 28.53 -4.53 17.35
C ALA A 201 29.19 -4.09 16.02
N ALA A 202 30.37 -4.65 15.69
CA ALA A 202 31.05 -4.32 14.45
C ALA A 202 30.32 -4.93 13.25
N ALA A 203 29.77 -6.14 13.40
CA ALA A 203 28.93 -6.77 12.40
C ALA A 203 27.63 -5.97 12.15
N ARG A 204 26.93 -5.57 13.21
CA ARG A 204 25.73 -4.70 13.10
C ARG A 204 26.03 -3.38 12.41
N LEU A 205 27.16 -2.75 12.74
CA LEU A 205 27.61 -1.51 12.10
C LEU A 205 27.95 -1.72 10.61
N ALA A 206 28.70 -2.77 10.28
CA ALA A 206 29.10 -3.08 8.90
C ALA A 206 27.88 -3.32 8.01
N LEU A 207 26.93 -4.13 8.49
CA LEU A 207 25.69 -4.41 7.77
C LEU A 207 24.81 -3.16 7.62
N SER A 208 24.70 -2.35 8.68
CA SER A 208 23.96 -1.07 8.62
C SER A 208 24.56 -0.10 7.61
N LYS A 209 25.90 0.04 7.57
CA LYS A 209 26.58 0.87 6.57
C LYS A 209 26.28 0.38 5.16
N ALA A 210 26.42 -0.93 4.91
CA ALA A 210 26.09 -1.50 3.62
C ALA A 210 24.64 -1.21 3.22
N TYR A 211 23.69 -1.35 4.15
CA TYR A 211 22.27 -1.08 3.93
C TYR A 211 21.96 0.39 3.61
N PHE A 212 22.55 1.33 4.36
CA PHE A 212 22.30 2.77 4.18
C PHE A 212 23.09 3.39 3.02
N ASP A 213 24.16 2.76 2.56
CA ASP A 213 24.88 3.18 1.35
C ASP A 213 24.21 2.72 0.05
N ARG A 214 23.09 1.97 0.11
CA ARG A 214 22.38 1.45 -1.06
C ARG A 214 21.86 2.56 -1.97
N ALA A 215 21.79 2.23 -3.27
CA ALA A 215 21.23 3.05 -4.32
C ALA A 215 21.80 4.48 -4.36
N ARG A 216 23.12 4.67 -4.27
CA ARG A 216 23.72 6.03 -4.28
C ARG A 216 23.28 6.90 -5.47
N GLY A 217 23.02 6.29 -6.63
CA GLY A 217 22.47 6.98 -7.81
C GLY A 217 21.10 7.65 -7.56
N ASN A 218 20.37 7.25 -6.52
CA ASN A 218 19.10 7.86 -6.15
C ASN A 218 19.22 9.28 -5.58
N ILE A 219 20.41 9.74 -5.19
CA ILE A 219 20.61 11.13 -4.78
C ILE A 219 20.20 12.07 -5.94
N GLU A 220 20.68 11.80 -7.15
CA GLU A 220 20.36 12.60 -8.33
C GLU A 220 18.91 12.39 -8.78
N VAL A 221 18.43 11.14 -8.78
CA VAL A 221 17.03 10.84 -9.13
C VAL A 221 16.05 11.57 -8.20
N PHE A 222 16.35 11.60 -6.91
CA PHE A 222 15.55 12.34 -5.92
C PHE A 222 15.57 13.84 -6.18
N ASP A 223 16.72 14.40 -6.53
CA ASP A 223 16.87 15.81 -6.86
C ASP A 223 16.02 16.20 -8.08
N GLN A 224 16.08 15.41 -9.14
CA GLN A 224 15.23 15.60 -10.31
C GLN A 224 13.74 15.43 -9.98
N LEU A 225 13.40 14.47 -9.11
CA LEU A 225 12.03 14.20 -8.70
C LEU A 225 11.44 15.35 -7.90
N ARG A 226 12.18 15.93 -6.93
CA ARG A 226 11.72 17.09 -6.16
C ARG A 226 11.50 18.30 -7.07
N HIS A 227 12.37 18.53 -8.05
CA HIS A 227 12.25 19.63 -9.00
C HIS A 227 11.02 19.46 -9.89
N ALA A 228 10.83 18.30 -10.51
CA ALA A 228 9.67 18.04 -11.35
C ALA A 228 8.35 18.14 -10.58
N ARG A 229 8.32 17.68 -9.31
CA ARG A 229 7.15 17.84 -8.43
C ARG A 229 6.85 19.30 -8.10
N HIS A 230 7.87 20.11 -7.84
CA HIS A 230 7.70 21.53 -7.57
C HIS A 230 7.18 22.27 -8.81
N GLU A 231 7.76 22.01 -9.98
CA GLU A 231 7.35 22.60 -11.25
C GLU A 231 5.90 22.24 -11.60
N LEU A 232 5.49 20.98 -11.38
CA LEU A 232 4.10 20.54 -11.57
C LEU A 232 3.14 21.31 -10.65
N ALA A 233 3.50 21.47 -9.38
CA ALA A 233 2.68 22.21 -8.42
C ALA A 233 2.49 23.66 -8.85
N GLN A 234 3.58 24.34 -9.26
CA GLN A 234 3.53 25.70 -9.78
C GLN A 234 2.68 25.81 -11.04
N ALA A 235 2.83 24.88 -11.98
CA ALA A 235 2.04 24.84 -13.21
C ALA A 235 0.53 24.72 -12.92
N LEU A 236 0.15 24.01 -11.85
CA LEU A 236 -1.23 23.83 -11.40
C LEU A 236 -1.73 24.95 -10.45
N GLY A 237 -0.90 25.94 -10.13
CA GLY A 237 -1.26 27.08 -9.28
C GLY A 237 -1.08 26.87 -7.77
N TYR A 238 -0.33 25.84 -7.35
CA TYR A 238 -0.05 25.56 -5.95
C TYR A 238 1.34 26.09 -5.55
N PRO A 239 1.51 26.57 -4.30
CA PRO A 239 2.78 27.12 -3.83
C PRO A 239 3.86 26.04 -3.62
N SER A 240 3.46 24.79 -3.39
CA SER A 240 4.36 23.66 -3.19
C SER A 240 3.69 22.35 -3.56
N PHE A 241 4.48 21.31 -3.81
CA PHE A 241 3.93 19.97 -4.02
C PHE A 241 3.23 19.41 -2.77
N ALA A 242 3.64 19.82 -1.56
CA ALA A 242 2.96 19.47 -0.33
C ALA A 242 1.56 20.10 -0.26
N ALA A 243 1.40 21.37 -0.65
CA ALA A 243 0.09 22.01 -0.72
C ALA A 243 -0.83 21.30 -1.73
N TYR A 244 -0.31 20.99 -2.92
CA TYR A 244 -1.02 20.16 -3.90
C TYR A 244 -1.38 18.77 -3.34
N ASN A 245 -0.46 18.08 -2.68
CA ASN A 245 -0.71 16.71 -2.23
C ASN A 245 -1.67 16.63 -1.03
N LEU A 246 -1.69 17.64 -0.15
CA LEU A 246 -2.45 17.63 1.10
C LEU A 246 -3.88 18.18 0.97
N GLU A 247 -4.20 18.95 -0.08
CA GLU A 247 -5.52 19.56 -0.29
C GLU A 247 -6.66 18.52 -0.23
N ASP A 248 -6.46 17.33 -0.81
CA ASP A 248 -7.45 16.24 -0.84
C ASP A 248 -7.33 15.27 0.35
N LYS A 249 -6.47 15.58 1.33
CA LYS A 249 -6.22 14.76 2.53
C LYS A 249 -6.86 15.41 3.75
N MET A 250 -7.10 14.61 4.80
CA MET A 250 -7.61 15.11 6.08
C MET A 250 -6.75 16.25 6.66
N MET A 251 -5.45 16.24 6.38
CA MET A 251 -4.54 17.28 6.84
C MET A 251 -4.80 18.64 6.16
N GLY A 252 -5.24 18.65 4.89
CA GLY A 252 -5.65 19.83 4.13
C GLY A 252 -4.54 20.81 3.74
N SER A 253 -3.47 20.93 4.53
CA SER A 253 -2.39 21.91 4.29
C SER A 253 -1.05 21.49 4.91
N PRO A 254 0.08 22.00 4.39
CA PRO A 254 1.39 21.83 5.01
C PRO A 254 1.47 22.38 6.43
N GLU A 255 0.80 23.50 6.72
CA GLU A 255 0.81 24.14 8.04
C GLU A 255 0.15 23.26 9.11
N ASN A 256 -0.94 22.57 8.74
CA ASN A 256 -1.58 21.59 9.61
C ASN A 256 -0.68 20.36 9.85
N LEU A 257 0.05 19.91 8.81
CA LEU A 257 1.01 18.81 8.93
C LEU A 257 2.14 19.17 9.89
N ASP A 258 2.73 20.36 9.74
CA ASP A 258 3.82 20.82 10.61
C ASP A 258 3.37 20.90 12.07
N ARG A 259 2.20 21.49 12.33
CA ARG A 259 1.62 21.53 13.69
C ARG A 259 1.41 20.11 14.26
N PHE A 260 0.86 19.19 13.46
CA PHE A 260 0.68 17.81 13.88
C PHE A 260 2.02 17.13 14.22
N LEU A 261 3.06 17.33 13.41
CA LEU A 261 4.38 16.76 13.67
C LEU A 261 5.04 17.35 14.93
N ASP A 262 4.83 18.64 15.19
CA ASP A 262 5.29 19.29 16.41
C ASP A 262 4.56 18.77 17.65
N ASP A 263 3.24 18.57 17.59
CA ASP A 263 2.46 17.97 18.67
C ASP A 263 2.93 16.54 18.97
N VAL A 264 3.14 15.73 17.92
CA VAL A 264 3.69 14.37 18.05
C VAL A 264 5.08 14.40 18.69
N ARG A 265 5.96 15.32 18.25
CA ARG A 265 7.31 15.48 18.83
C ARG A 265 7.24 15.87 20.30
N ALA A 266 6.38 16.82 20.66
CA ALA A 266 6.20 17.27 22.03
C ALA A 266 5.71 16.14 22.94
N ALA A 267 4.70 15.38 22.49
CA ALA A 267 4.14 14.24 23.23
C ALA A 267 5.12 13.07 23.35
N ALA A 268 5.90 12.78 22.29
CA ALA A 268 6.82 11.65 22.25
C ALA A 268 8.16 11.90 22.95
N LYS A 269 8.56 13.16 23.16
CA LYS A 269 9.91 13.51 23.67
C LYS A 269 10.24 12.85 25.00
N ALA A 270 9.44 13.08 26.05
CA ALA A 270 9.73 12.53 27.37
C ALA A 270 9.68 10.99 27.43
N PRO A 271 8.70 10.30 26.79
CA PRO A 271 8.76 8.85 26.62
C PRO A 271 10.01 8.36 25.88
N ALA A 272 10.39 9.00 24.77
CA ALA A 272 11.56 8.62 23.99
C ALA A 272 12.86 8.78 24.77
N GLU A 273 13.01 9.86 25.55
CA GLU A 273 14.16 10.07 26.43
C GLU A 273 14.25 8.98 27.51
N ARG A 274 13.12 8.61 28.15
CA ARG A 274 13.10 7.51 29.12
C ARG A 274 13.43 6.16 28.49
N GLN A 275 12.90 5.88 27.30
CA GLN A 275 13.19 4.66 26.57
C GLN A 275 14.67 4.60 26.19
N TYR A 276 15.22 5.68 25.62
CA TYR A 276 16.63 5.75 25.27
C TYR A 276 17.55 5.58 26.48
N ALA A 277 17.22 6.21 27.62
CA ALA A 277 17.96 6.02 28.86
C ALA A 277 17.97 4.55 29.31
N ALA A 278 16.82 3.86 29.25
CA ALA A 278 16.75 2.44 29.57
C ALA A 278 17.60 1.57 28.62
N LEU A 279 17.62 1.90 27.32
CA LEU A 279 18.51 1.21 26.38
C LEU A 279 19.98 1.46 26.72
N LEU A 280 20.34 2.72 26.99
CA LEU A 280 21.71 3.13 27.33
C LEU A 280 22.21 2.47 28.62
N ASP A 281 21.33 2.29 29.61
CA ASP A 281 21.67 1.59 30.85
C ASP A 281 21.97 0.10 30.60
N ILE A 282 21.26 -0.56 29.68
CA ILE A 282 21.58 -1.94 29.26
C ILE A 282 22.96 -1.95 28.58
N ALA A 283 23.21 -1.03 27.65
CA ALA A 283 24.49 -0.91 26.97
C ALA A 283 25.65 -0.68 27.95
N ARG A 284 25.45 0.15 28.99
CA ARG A 284 26.46 0.42 30.03
C ARG A 284 26.76 -0.77 30.94
N ARG A 285 25.85 -1.73 31.06
CA ARG A 285 26.14 -2.99 31.77
C ARG A 285 27.07 -3.89 30.96
N GLU A 286 27.02 -3.82 29.63
CA GLU A 286 27.93 -4.54 28.74
C GLU A 286 29.29 -3.81 28.63
N ASP A 287 29.27 -2.49 28.48
CA ASP A 287 30.45 -1.63 28.46
C ASP A 287 30.18 -0.31 29.23
N PRO A 288 30.70 -0.16 30.46
CA PRO A 288 30.52 1.04 31.29
C PRO A 288 31.01 2.35 30.65
N SER A 289 31.87 2.28 29.62
CA SER A 289 32.34 3.46 28.90
C SER A 289 31.32 4.01 27.91
N THR A 290 30.25 3.26 27.60
CA THR A 290 29.23 3.63 26.62
C THR A 290 28.50 4.93 27.01
N GLN A 291 28.67 5.97 26.18
CA GLN A 291 27.99 7.27 26.35
C GLN A 291 26.75 7.42 25.47
N ARG A 292 26.68 6.66 24.36
CA ARG A 292 25.59 6.71 23.39
C ARG A 292 25.48 5.40 22.64
N ILE A 293 24.27 5.07 22.23
CA ILE A 293 23.96 3.98 21.31
C ILE A 293 23.91 4.53 19.89
N GLY A 294 24.59 3.86 18.95
CA GLY A 294 24.51 4.19 17.52
C GLY A 294 23.18 3.69 16.91
N ALA A 295 22.74 4.30 15.82
CA ALA A 295 21.46 3.92 15.18
C ALA A 295 21.40 2.41 14.82
N TRP A 296 22.55 1.82 14.46
CA TRP A 296 22.72 0.40 14.15
C TRP A 296 22.52 -0.54 15.35
N ASP A 297 22.64 -0.04 16.58
CA ASP A 297 22.50 -0.84 17.80
C ASP A 297 21.09 -0.74 18.42
N THR A 298 20.26 0.18 17.92
CA THR A 298 18.92 0.44 18.48
C THR A 298 18.08 -0.84 18.53
N GLN A 299 18.05 -1.62 17.44
CA GLN A 299 17.23 -2.84 17.38
C GLN A 299 17.72 -3.91 18.36
N TYR A 300 19.03 -4.10 18.49
CA TYR A 300 19.63 -5.00 19.46
C TYR A 300 19.24 -4.63 20.90
N TYR A 301 19.43 -3.37 21.30
CA TYR A 301 19.09 -2.96 22.67
C TYR A 301 17.57 -2.95 22.92
N VAL A 302 16.73 -2.67 21.92
CA VAL A 302 15.28 -2.82 22.05
C VAL A 302 14.89 -4.29 22.29
N ALA A 303 15.51 -5.23 21.58
CA ALA A 303 15.26 -6.67 21.79
C ALA A 303 15.69 -7.09 23.20
N ARG A 304 16.89 -6.68 23.64
CA ARG A 304 17.40 -6.90 25.01
C ARG A 304 16.47 -6.31 26.08
N ALA A 305 16.00 -5.08 25.89
CA ALA A 305 15.10 -4.42 26.84
C ALA A 305 13.74 -5.12 26.94
N LYS A 306 13.22 -5.65 25.83
CA LYS A 306 11.99 -6.44 25.83
C LYS A 306 12.18 -7.77 26.56
N ASP A 307 13.27 -8.47 26.29
CA ASP A 307 13.64 -9.72 26.96
C ASP A 307 13.77 -9.52 28.49
N GLU A 308 14.55 -8.53 28.93
CA GLU A 308 14.74 -8.25 30.37
C GLU A 308 13.45 -7.83 31.08
N ARG A 309 12.58 -7.08 30.41
CA ARG A 309 11.37 -6.51 31.03
C ARG A 309 10.18 -7.45 31.04
N PHE A 310 10.02 -8.24 29.97
CA PHE A 310 8.83 -9.06 29.76
C PHE A 310 9.09 -10.55 29.85
N HIS A 311 10.37 -10.98 29.92
CA HIS A 311 10.77 -12.39 29.85
C HIS A 311 10.07 -13.11 28.69
N PHE A 312 10.00 -12.42 27.56
CA PHE A 312 9.19 -12.81 26.41
C PHE A 312 10.08 -13.15 25.23
N ASP A 313 10.05 -14.41 24.83
CA ASP A 313 10.62 -14.87 23.57
C ASP A 313 9.50 -14.98 22.51
N PRO A 314 9.50 -14.13 21.46
CA PRO A 314 8.51 -14.23 20.37
C PRO A 314 8.44 -15.63 19.74
N ARG A 315 9.51 -16.42 19.80
CA ARG A 315 9.58 -17.78 19.25
C ARG A 315 8.70 -18.77 20.03
N GLU A 316 8.43 -18.53 21.31
CA GLU A 316 7.60 -19.41 22.15
C GLU A 316 6.11 -19.34 21.78
N VAL A 317 5.66 -18.21 21.21
CA VAL A 317 4.26 -18.02 20.82
C VAL A 317 3.96 -18.63 19.45
N ARG A 318 4.95 -18.68 18.57
CA ARG A 318 4.78 -19.11 17.17
C ARG A 318 4.05 -20.47 17.00
N PRO A 319 4.30 -21.52 17.80
CA PRO A 319 3.56 -22.79 17.71
C PRO A 319 2.04 -22.69 17.91
N TYR A 320 1.56 -21.61 18.53
CA TYR A 320 0.14 -21.37 18.81
C TYR A 320 -0.57 -20.55 17.72
N LEU A 321 0.16 -20.08 16.71
CA LEU A 321 -0.35 -19.19 15.67
C LEU A 321 -0.49 -19.93 14.33
N GLU A 322 -1.24 -21.03 14.31
CA GLU A 322 -1.54 -21.74 13.07
C GLU A 322 -2.53 -20.94 12.19
N TYR A 323 -2.24 -20.82 10.89
CA TYR A 323 -2.94 -19.93 9.98
C TYR A 323 -4.46 -20.14 9.93
N ASN A 324 -4.96 -21.38 9.80
CA ASN A 324 -6.41 -21.60 9.72
C ASN A 324 -7.12 -21.18 11.01
N SER A 325 -6.49 -21.46 12.15
CA SER A 325 -6.97 -21.09 13.48
C SER A 325 -7.01 -19.56 13.66
N VAL A 326 -5.94 -18.87 13.26
CA VAL A 326 -5.85 -17.40 13.31
C VAL A 326 -6.88 -16.77 12.38
N ARG A 327 -6.96 -17.24 11.12
CA ARG A 327 -7.92 -16.77 10.12
C ARG A 327 -9.35 -16.90 10.64
N GLN A 328 -9.71 -18.06 11.19
CA GLN A 328 -11.05 -18.28 11.74
C GLN A 328 -11.33 -17.34 12.92
N ALA A 329 -10.39 -17.21 13.87
CA ALA A 329 -10.56 -16.32 15.01
C ALA A 329 -10.78 -14.85 14.61
N ILE A 330 -10.12 -14.38 13.54
CA ILE A 330 -10.31 -13.02 13.02
C ILE A 330 -11.68 -12.86 12.38
N LEU A 331 -12.14 -13.85 11.60
CA LEU A 331 -13.49 -13.82 11.03
C LEU A 331 -14.57 -13.88 12.12
N ASP A 332 -14.40 -14.72 13.14
CA ASP A 332 -15.33 -14.84 14.27
C ASP A 332 -15.40 -13.54 15.08
N LEU A 333 -14.25 -12.91 15.32
CA LEU A 333 -14.19 -11.64 16.02
C LEU A 333 -14.85 -10.52 15.20
N ALA A 334 -14.62 -10.47 13.89
CA ALA A 334 -15.31 -9.51 13.01
C ALA A 334 -16.83 -9.77 12.97
N ALA A 335 -17.25 -11.05 12.94
CA ALA A 335 -18.65 -11.45 13.02
C ALA A 335 -19.29 -10.96 14.31
N GLN A 336 -18.61 -11.12 15.45
CA GLN A 336 -19.11 -10.67 16.75
C GLN A 336 -19.13 -9.15 16.91
N LEU A 337 -18.09 -8.44 16.45
CA LEU A 337 -17.99 -6.99 16.64
C LEU A 337 -18.94 -6.19 15.75
N PHE A 338 -19.25 -6.72 14.56
CA PHE A 338 -19.98 -6.00 13.52
C PHE A 338 -21.30 -6.68 13.12
N ASP A 339 -21.76 -7.68 13.88
CA ASP A 339 -22.97 -8.46 13.60
C ASP A 339 -22.99 -9.05 12.17
N LEU A 340 -21.83 -9.53 11.73
CA LEU A 340 -21.63 -10.11 10.41
C LEU A 340 -21.78 -11.63 10.44
N THR A 341 -22.11 -12.21 9.29
CA THR A 341 -21.98 -13.66 9.07
C THR A 341 -21.27 -13.88 7.74
N PHE A 342 -20.20 -14.66 7.78
CA PHE A 342 -19.41 -15.06 6.61
C PHE A 342 -19.82 -16.46 6.19
N THR A 343 -20.41 -16.59 5.01
CA THR A 343 -20.84 -17.89 4.47
C THR A 343 -19.99 -18.21 3.23
N PRO A 344 -19.19 -19.29 3.27
CA PRO A 344 -18.42 -19.73 2.10
C PRO A 344 -19.32 -19.91 0.87
N TYR A 345 -18.83 -19.54 -0.30
CA TYR A 345 -19.50 -19.81 -1.58
C TYR A 345 -18.48 -20.07 -2.68
N GLU A 346 -18.92 -20.69 -3.77
CA GLU A 346 -18.11 -20.90 -4.97
C GLU A 346 -18.57 -19.90 -6.05
N PRO A 347 -17.73 -18.94 -6.47
CA PRO A 347 -18.10 -18.04 -7.55
C PRO A 347 -18.01 -18.75 -8.91
N GLU A 348 -18.79 -18.27 -9.89
CA GLU A 348 -18.70 -18.73 -11.29
C GLU A 348 -17.31 -18.46 -11.89
N GLU A 349 -16.68 -17.35 -11.48
CA GLU A 349 -15.35 -16.95 -11.92
C GLU A 349 -14.42 -16.75 -10.72
N THR A 350 -13.27 -17.43 -10.74
CA THR A 350 -12.15 -17.15 -9.83
C THR A 350 -10.85 -17.00 -10.63
N TRP A 351 -9.86 -16.32 -10.04
CA TRP A 351 -8.51 -16.20 -10.60
C TRP A 351 -7.56 -17.28 -10.07
N HIS A 352 -7.88 -17.92 -8.94
CA HIS A 352 -7.02 -18.94 -8.32
C HIS A 352 -7.82 -19.87 -7.43
N GLU A 353 -7.46 -21.15 -7.39
CA GLU A 353 -8.15 -22.19 -6.60
C GLU A 353 -7.97 -22.02 -5.08
N ASP A 354 -6.89 -21.38 -4.65
CA ASP A 354 -6.62 -21.07 -3.24
C ASP A 354 -7.32 -19.80 -2.73
N ALA A 355 -8.04 -19.08 -3.60
CA ALA A 355 -8.81 -17.93 -3.17
C ALA A 355 -10.09 -18.41 -2.47
N GLU A 356 -10.26 -18.02 -1.20
CA GLU A 356 -11.43 -18.38 -0.41
C GLU A 356 -12.50 -17.30 -0.52
N HIS A 357 -13.73 -17.66 -0.85
CA HIS A 357 -14.78 -16.69 -1.14
C HIS A 357 -15.92 -16.79 -0.12
N PHE A 358 -16.32 -15.64 0.44
CA PHE A 358 -17.40 -15.55 1.42
C PHE A 358 -18.45 -14.53 0.97
N SER A 359 -19.70 -14.94 1.03
CA SER A 359 -20.83 -14.00 1.05
C SER A 359 -20.99 -13.49 2.49
N VAL A 360 -21.30 -12.21 2.62
CA VAL A 360 -21.39 -11.53 3.91
C VAL A 360 -22.81 -11.03 4.12
N THR A 361 -23.36 -11.33 5.29
CA THR A 361 -24.62 -10.71 5.75
C THR A 361 -24.37 -9.87 6.99
N LEU A 362 -25.15 -8.81 7.15
CA LEU A 362 -25.19 -7.93 8.32
C LEU A 362 -26.61 -7.99 8.88
N ASN A 363 -26.77 -8.43 10.13
CA ASN A 363 -28.10 -8.62 10.73
C ASN A 363 -29.04 -9.47 9.86
N GLY A 364 -28.50 -10.54 9.24
CA GLY A 364 -29.22 -11.45 8.35
C GLY A 364 -29.58 -10.88 6.97
N LYS A 365 -29.17 -9.65 6.63
CA LYS A 365 -29.38 -9.04 5.31
C LYS A 365 -28.10 -9.10 4.48
N PRO A 366 -28.18 -9.32 3.15
CA PRO A 366 -27.00 -9.26 2.29
C PRO A 366 -26.23 -7.95 2.46
N ALA A 367 -24.91 -8.05 2.70
CA ALA A 367 -24.03 -6.92 2.97
C ALA A 367 -22.84 -6.83 2.02
N GLY A 368 -22.50 -7.92 1.32
CA GLY A 368 -21.43 -7.92 0.33
C GLY A 368 -20.71 -9.24 0.23
N PHE A 369 -19.47 -9.16 -0.23
CA PHE A 369 -18.58 -10.30 -0.44
C PHE A 369 -17.17 -9.95 0.04
N ILE A 370 -16.44 -10.96 0.51
CA ILE A 370 -15.01 -10.88 0.75
C ILE A 370 -14.31 -12.11 0.16
N THR A 371 -13.19 -11.89 -0.52
CA THR A 371 -12.28 -12.96 -0.94
C THR A 371 -10.98 -12.88 -0.14
N LEU A 372 -10.50 -14.01 0.36
CA LEU A 372 -9.21 -14.15 1.02
C LEU A 372 -8.24 -14.87 0.07
N ASP A 373 -7.23 -14.16 -0.42
CA ASP A 373 -6.13 -14.71 -1.22
C ASP A 373 -4.83 -14.66 -0.40
N MET A 374 -4.61 -15.67 0.44
CA MET A 374 -3.72 -15.55 1.60
C MET A 374 -2.32 -16.11 1.40
N HIS A 375 -2.07 -16.89 0.35
CA HIS A 375 -0.84 -17.66 0.19
C HIS A 375 0.07 -17.15 -0.94
N PRO A 376 1.40 -17.22 -0.76
CA PRO A 376 2.35 -16.74 -1.75
C PRO A 376 2.37 -17.65 -2.99
N ARG A 377 2.50 -17.04 -4.17
CA ARG A 377 2.74 -17.76 -5.44
C ARG A 377 3.48 -16.87 -6.44
N PRO A 378 4.14 -17.45 -7.46
CA PRO A 378 4.80 -16.67 -8.51
C PRO A 378 3.86 -15.65 -9.17
N GLY A 379 4.35 -14.45 -9.42
CA GLY A 379 3.60 -13.38 -10.08
C GLY A 379 2.59 -12.62 -9.23
N LYS A 380 2.30 -13.08 -7.99
CA LYS A 380 1.38 -12.40 -7.06
C LYS A 380 2.05 -11.21 -6.34
N ASN A 381 1.26 -10.19 -6.01
CA ASN A 381 1.63 -9.12 -5.09
C ASN A 381 2.19 -9.69 -3.77
N LYS A 382 3.38 -9.22 -3.38
CA LYS A 382 4.11 -9.67 -2.19
C LYS A 382 3.69 -8.95 -0.90
N TRP A 383 2.93 -7.86 -1.00
CA TRP A 383 2.47 -7.08 0.15
C TRP A 383 1.11 -7.55 0.65
N ALA A 384 0.85 -7.36 1.94
CA ALA A 384 -0.51 -7.45 2.47
C ALA A 384 -1.31 -6.24 1.97
N THR A 385 -2.46 -6.47 1.31
CA THR A 385 -3.23 -5.39 0.68
C THR A 385 -4.71 -5.75 0.63
N SER A 386 -5.57 -4.79 0.93
CA SER A 386 -7.02 -4.87 0.68
C SER A 386 -7.36 -4.11 -0.61
N PHE A 387 -8.09 -4.76 -1.51
CA PHE A 387 -8.58 -4.15 -2.75
C PHE A 387 -10.10 -4.17 -2.80
N GLY A 388 -10.71 -3.06 -3.23
CA GLY A 388 -12.11 -3.06 -3.64
C GLY A 388 -12.26 -3.67 -5.03
N TYR A 389 -12.85 -4.85 -5.14
CA TYR A 389 -13.16 -5.51 -6.41
C TYR A 389 -14.44 -4.96 -7.04
N THR A 390 -15.44 -4.69 -6.20
CA THR A 390 -16.70 -4.03 -6.57
C THR A 390 -17.02 -2.97 -5.51
N LEU A 391 -17.28 -1.73 -5.94
CA LEU A 391 -17.65 -0.64 -5.03
C LEU A 391 -19.05 -0.89 -4.43
N GLY A 392 -19.21 -0.66 -3.12
CA GLY A 392 -20.53 -0.72 -2.49
C GLY A 392 -21.34 0.55 -2.76
N LEU A 393 -22.50 0.41 -3.37
CA LEU A 393 -23.48 1.48 -3.55
C LEU A 393 -24.81 1.05 -2.95
N LYS A 394 -25.30 1.84 -2.00
CA LYS A 394 -26.55 1.58 -1.30
C LYS A 394 -27.69 1.35 -2.30
N ASP A 395 -28.43 0.25 -2.12
CA ASP A 395 -29.57 -0.16 -2.94
C ASP A 395 -29.29 -0.43 -4.43
N ARG A 396 -28.01 -0.47 -4.85
CA ARG A 396 -27.61 -0.63 -6.26
C ARG A 396 -26.56 -1.70 -6.50
N GLN A 397 -25.53 -1.77 -5.67
CA GLN A 397 -24.36 -2.63 -5.88
C GLN A 397 -23.80 -3.07 -4.53
N LEU A 398 -23.79 -4.38 -4.28
CA LEU A 398 -23.15 -4.90 -3.08
C LEU A 398 -21.63 -4.81 -3.20
N PRO A 399 -20.91 -4.41 -2.14
CA PRO A 399 -19.46 -4.34 -2.16
C PRO A 399 -18.83 -5.73 -2.25
N HIS A 400 -17.67 -5.81 -2.90
CA HIS A 400 -16.80 -6.98 -2.86
C HIS A 400 -15.37 -6.53 -2.58
N ASN A 401 -14.79 -6.97 -1.47
CA ASN A 401 -13.40 -6.71 -1.12
C ASN A 401 -12.53 -7.97 -1.29
N VAL A 402 -11.26 -7.79 -1.64
CA VAL A 402 -10.28 -8.86 -1.77
C VAL A 402 -9.10 -8.55 -0.87
N LEU A 403 -8.90 -9.37 0.15
CA LEU A 403 -7.72 -9.31 0.99
C LEU A 403 -6.64 -10.21 0.39
N VAL A 404 -5.46 -9.65 0.17
CA VAL A 404 -4.32 -10.32 -0.44
C VAL A 404 -3.19 -10.34 0.58
N CYS A 405 -2.71 -11.53 0.95
CA CYS A 405 -1.59 -11.72 1.88
C CYS A 405 -0.63 -12.80 1.37
N ASN A 406 0.44 -13.07 2.11
CA ASN A 406 1.48 -14.05 1.76
C ASN A 406 1.90 -14.88 2.98
N PHE A 407 0.92 -15.46 3.66
CA PHE A 407 1.11 -16.27 4.85
C PHE A 407 1.43 -17.74 4.51
N PRO A 408 2.04 -18.48 5.45
CA PRO A 408 2.34 -19.90 5.26
C PRO A 408 1.12 -20.67 4.75
N ASP A 409 1.34 -21.47 3.72
CA ASP A 409 0.29 -22.26 3.07
C ASP A 409 0.15 -23.63 3.75
N PRO A 410 -1.01 -23.97 4.31
CA PRO A 410 -1.27 -25.31 4.86
C PRO A 410 -1.05 -26.45 3.85
N LYS A 411 -1.27 -26.22 2.55
CA LYS A 411 -1.08 -27.23 1.49
C LYS A 411 0.39 -27.46 1.16
N ALA A 412 1.23 -26.42 1.23
CA ALA A 412 2.67 -26.50 0.95
C ALA A 412 3.54 -26.75 2.18
N SER A 413 3.02 -26.57 3.39
CA SER A 413 3.77 -26.73 4.64
C SER A 413 3.98 -28.21 4.99
N LYS A 414 5.20 -28.57 5.43
CA LYS A 414 5.53 -29.93 5.93
C LYS A 414 4.95 -30.24 7.32
N GLY A 415 4.28 -29.27 7.94
CA GLY A 415 3.67 -29.30 9.27
C GLY A 415 2.64 -28.17 9.39
N PRO A 416 2.22 -27.78 10.60
CA PRO A 416 1.29 -26.68 10.78
C PRO A 416 1.79 -25.39 10.09
N ALA A 417 0.89 -24.66 9.42
CA ALA A 417 1.20 -23.39 8.79
C ALA A 417 1.31 -22.29 9.85
N LEU A 418 2.44 -22.23 10.54
CA LEU A 418 2.64 -21.33 11.68
C LEU A 418 3.04 -19.92 11.26
N MET A 419 2.25 -18.93 11.71
CA MET A 419 2.44 -17.51 11.52
C MET A 419 3.34 -16.90 12.60
N GLU A 420 4.06 -15.84 12.24
CA GLU A 420 4.67 -14.93 13.21
C GLU A 420 3.60 -14.01 13.82
N HIS A 421 3.79 -13.54 15.06
CA HIS A 421 2.85 -12.59 15.69
C HIS A 421 2.60 -11.36 14.82
N GLN A 422 3.63 -10.81 14.17
CA GLN A 422 3.47 -9.67 13.27
C GLN A 422 2.60 -9.99 12.05
N GLN A 423 2.62 -11.23 11.55
CA GLN A 423 1.72 -11.66 10.47
C GLN A 423 0.26 -11.70 10.93
N VAL A 424 0.01 -12.09 12.19
CA VAL A 424 -1.32 -12.03 12.80
C VAL A 424 -1.81 -10.58 12.91
N VAL A 425 -0.94 -9.67 13.38
CA VAL A 425 -1.24 -8.23 13.42
C VAL A 425 -1.54 -7.70 12.01
N THR A 426 -0.79 -8.14 10.99
CA THR A 426 -1.01 -7.75 9.60
C THR A 426 -2.30 -8.31 9.01
N LEU A 427 -2.76 -9.50 9.39
CA LEU A 427 -4.06 -10.03 8.97
C LEU A 427 -5.23 -9.32 9.66
N PHE A 428 -5.01 -8.86 10.90
CA PHE A 428 -6.02 -8.11 11.65
C PHE A 428 -6.17 -6.65 11.16
N HIS A 429 -5.07 -6.04 10.70
CA HIS A 429 -5.04 -4.72 10.08
C HIS A 429 -5.72 -4.73 8.71
#